data_AF-A0A420DFK4-F1
#
_entry.id   AF-A0A420DFK4-F1
#
_cell.length_a   1.000
_cell.length_b   1.000
_cell.length_c   1.000
_cell.angle_alpha   90.00
_cell.angle_beta   90.00
_cell.angle_gamma   90.00
#
_symmetry.space_group_name_H-M   'P 1'
#
loop_
_entity.id
_entity.type
_entity.pdbx_description
1 polymer ?
#
loop_
_entity_poly.entity_id
_entity_poly.type
_entity_poly.pdbx_seq_one_letter_code
_entity_poly.pdbx_strand_id
1 'polypeptide(L)'
;MKKLITLCFFAITMLINVQEVNAQSPSQINQTAIEKTKTIKSAFKAQNIGLEKSKLDGIYEAYRVYLKATYNINRETQTNAEAMQKLDSDLDNTLKELLSKEQFSFYLKAFRAEAYK
;
A
#
# COMPACT_ATOMS: atom_id res chain seq x y z
N MET A 1 -22.89 -13.12 32.00
CA MET A 1 -23.70 -12.50 30.93
C MET A 1 -22.89 -11.40 30.25
N LYS A 2 -22.74 -11.52 28.93
CA LYS A 2 -22.35 -10.55 27.87
C LYS A 2 -21.33 -9.45 28.21
N LYS A 3 -20.07 -9.69 27.83
CA LYS A 3 -19.05 -8.63 27.63
C LYS A 3 -19.32 -7.98 26.27
N LEU A 4 -19.79 -6.73 26.27
CA LEU A 4 -19.86 -5.91 25.06
C LEU A 4 -18.49 -5.30 24.83
N ILE A 5 -17.65 -6.00 24.05
CA ILE A 5 -16.52 -5.34 23.40
C ILE A 5 -17.13 -4.60 22.23
N THR A 6 -17.40 -3.31 22.45
CA THR A 6 -17.92 -2.38 21.46
C THR A 6 -16.98 -2.35 20.26
N LEU A 7 -17.44 -3.02 19.21
CA LEU A 7 -16.81 -3.22 17.92
C LEU A 7 -16.80 -1.90 17.14
N CYS A 8 -15.83 -1.02 17.39
CA CYS A 8 -15.58 0.19 16.59
C CYS A 8 -14.85 -0.14 15.26
N PHE A 9 -15.32 -1.15 14.51
CA PHE A 9 -14.71 -1.57 13.24
C PHE A 9 -15.28 -0.87 12.00
N PHE A 10 -16.03 0.23 12.14
CA PHE A 10 -16.85 0.76 11.04
C PHE A 10 -16.54 2.19 10.57
N ALA A 11 -15.30 2.67 10.73
CA ALA A 11 -14.95 4.04 10.34
C ALA A 11 -13.72 4.19 9.41
N ILE A 12 -13.24 3.10 8.79
CA ILE A 12 -12.09 3.18 7.85
C ILE A 12 -12.55 3.16 6.38
N THR A 13 -13.78 2.71 6.09
CA THR A 13 -14.28 2.57 4.72
C THR A 13 -14.65 3.89 4.03
N MET A 14 -14.83 5.00 4.77
CA MET A 14 -15.18 6.31 4.16
C MET A 14 -13.99 7.23 3.85
N LEU A 15 -12.77 6.92 4.30
CA LEU A 15 -11.59 7.77 4.09
C LEU A 15 -10.65 7.27 2.99
N ILE A 16 -10.95 6.13 2.37
CA ILE A 16 -10.14 5.56 1.29
C ILE A 16 -10.88 5.71 -0.04
N ASN A 17 -11.42 6.91 -0.30
CA ASN A 17 -11.42 7.42 -1.68
C ASN A 17 -10.00 7.88 -2.00
N VAL A 18 -9.00 6.99 -1.88
CA VAL A 18 -7.73 7.18 -2.58
C VAL A 18 -8.09 7.03 -4.03
N GLN A 19 -8.51 8.14 -4.64
CA GLN A 19 -8.44 8.35 -6.07
C GLN A 19 -7.11 7.73 -6.50
N GLU A 20 -7.14 6.84 -7.48
CA GLU A 20 -5.92 6.22 -8.00
C GLU A 20 -4.94 7.34 -8.35
N VAL A 21 -4.01 7.63 -7.43
CA VAL A 21 -2.98 8.65 -7.62
C VAL A 21 -1.98 8.02 -8.57
N ASN A 22 -2.36 8.02 -9.84
CA ASN A 22 -1.53 7.62 -10.94
C ASN A 22 -0.44 8.69 -11.04
N ALA A 23 0.82 8.33 -10.79
CA ALA A 23 1.91 9.29 -10.87
C ALA A 23 2.02 9.78 -12.34
N GLN A 24 1.61 11.01 -12.62
CA GLN A 24 1.57 11.55 -13.99
C GLN A 24 2.94 12.11 -14.43
N SER A 25 3.86 12.34 -13.48
CA SER A 25 5.18 12.90 -13.74
C SER A 25 6.23 12.38 -12.74
N PRO A 26 7.54 12.42 -13.09
CA PRO A 26 8.61 11.95 -12.20
C PRO A 26 8.70 12.71 -10.88
N SER A 27 8.35 14.00 -10.86
CA SER A 27 8.36 14.83 -9.65
C SER A 27 7.26 14.42 -8.66
N GLN A 28 6.15 13.88 -9.13
CA GLN A 28 5.04 13.41 -8.29
C GLN A 28 5.30 12.05 -7.66
N ILE A 29 6.19 11.21 -8.22
CA ILE A 29 6.51 9.87 -7.70
C ILE A 29 6.86 9.91 -6.21
N ASN A 30 7.75 10.81 -5.81
CA ASN A 30 8.19 10.91 -4.42
C ASN A 30 7.05 11.35 -3.50
N GLN A 31 6.24 12.32 -3.95
CA GLN A 31 5.09 12.78 -3.18
C GLN A 31 4.06 11.67 -3.00
N THR A 32 3.71 10.96 -4.07
CA THR A 32 2.77 9.85 -4.02
C THR A 32 3.30 8.71 -3.14
N ALA A 33 4.59 8.41 -3.18
CA ALA A 33 5.20 7.42 -2.28
C ALA A 33 5.12 7.85 -0.80
N ILE A 34 5.36 9.13 -0.49
CA ILE A 34 5.20 9.69 0.86
C ILE A 34 3.75 9.55 1.33
N GLU A 35 2.78 9.90 0.48
CA GLU A 35 1.36 9.83 0.81
C GLU A 35 0.91 8.39 1.06
N LYS A 36 1.28 7.44 0.20
CA LYS A 36 1.03 6.00 0.41
C LYS A 36 1.61 5.52 1.73
N THR A 37 2.83 5.91 2.04
CA THR A 37 3.50 5.54 3.31
C THR A 37 2.77 6.12 4.52
N LYS A 38 2.32 7.38 4.46
CA LYS A 38 1.53 8.02 5.52
C LYS A 38 0.19 7.33 5.73
N THR A 39 -0.48 6.95 4.65
CA THR A 39 -1.75 6.21 4.71
C THR A 39 -1.57 4.85 5.36
N ILE A 40 -0.55 4.10 4.95
CA ILE A 40 -0.22 2.79 5.55
C ILE A 40 0.10 2.96 7.03
N LYS A 41 0.99 3.90 7.39
CA LYS A 41 1.32 4.20 8.79
C LYS A 41 0.06 4.47 9.63
N SER A 42 -0.86 5.26 9.10
CA SER A 42 -2.08 5.65 9.80
C SER A 42 -3.03 4.47 10.00
N ALA A 43 -3.18 3.59 8.99
CA ALA A 43 -3.99 2.39 9.11
C ALA A 43 -3.43 1.40 10.14
N PHE A 44 -2.11 1.18 10.14
CA PHE A 44 -1.44 0.34 11.14
C PHE A 44 -1.63 0.90 12.55
N LYS A 45 -1.46 2.21 12.73
CA LYS A 45 -1.71 2.89 14.01
C LYS A 45 -3.17 2.71 14.46
N ALA A 46 -4.14 2.87 13.55
CA ALA A 46 -5.56 2.69 13.86
C ALA A 46 -5.91 1.27 14.32
N GLN A 47 -5.15 0.27 13.89
CA GLN A 47 -5.29 -1.13 14.30
C GLN A 47 -4.37 -1.52 15.47
N ASN A 48 -3.68 -0.56 16.08
CA ASN A 48 -2.70 -0.79 17.15
C ASN A 48 -1.56 -1.76 16.75
N ILE A 49 -1.25 -1.86 15.46
CA ILE A 49 -0.13 -2.66 14.95
C ILE A 49 1.09 -1.74 14.85
N GLY A 50 2.13 -2.03 15.64
CA GLY A 50 3.36 -1.25 15.66
C GLY A 50 4.12 -1.34 14.33
N LEU A 51 4.63 -0.21 13.83
CA LEU A 51 5.56 -0.14 12.71
C LEU A 51 6.81 0.64 13.13
N GLU A 52 7.96 0.00 13.00
CA GLU A 52 9.25 0.65 13.23
C GLU A 52 9.52 1.69 12.13
N LYS A 53 10.31 2.71 12.47
CA LYS A 53 10.71 3.75 11.52
C LYS A 53 11.45 3.17 10.30
N SER A 54 12.33 2.19 10.51
CA SER A 54 13.04 1.46 9.45
C SER A 54 12.07 0.82 8.44
N LYS A 55 10.98 0.22 8.92
CA LYS A 55 9.92 -0.36 8.07
C LYS A 55 9.15 0.72 7.31
N LEU A 56 8.91 1.88 7.90
CA LEU A 56 8.29 3.00 7.21
C LEU A 56 9.17 3.53 6.07
N ASP A 57 10.48 3.65 6.32
CA ASP A 57 11.46 4.08 5.32
C ASP A 57 11.54 3.03 4.18
N GLY A 58 11.47 1.73 4.51
CA GLY A 58 11.39 0.64 3.52
C GLY A 58 10.08 0.61 2.71
N ILE A 59 8.93 0.87 3.34
CA ILE A 59 7.63 0.96 2.65
C ILE A 59 7.67 2.10 1.64
N TYR A 60 8.19 3.26 2.05
CA TYR A 60 8.36 4.40 1.16
C TYR A 60 9.18 4.03 -0.07
N GLU A 61 10.33 3.38 0.13
CA GLU A 61 11.20 3.02 -0.99
C GLU A 61 10.55 2.00 -1.91
N ALA A 62 9.88 0.97 -1.38
CA ALA A 62 9.16 -0.02 -2.17
C ALA A 62 8.09 0.63 -3.06
N TYR A 63 7.28 1.56 -2.51
CA TYR A 63 6.29 2.29 -3.29
C TYR A 63 6.92 3.26 -4.30
N ARG A 64 8.03 3.91 -3.96
CA ARG A 64 8.75 4.80 -4.88
C ARG A 64 9.26 4.04 -6.10
N VAL A 65 9.84 2.86 -5.89
CA VAL A 65 10.31 1.97 -6.97
C VAL A 65 9.14 1.48 -7.81
N TYR A 66 8.07 0.99 -7.19
CA TYR A 66 6.85 0.55 -7.87
C TYR A 66 6.27 1.67 -8.77
N LEU A 67 6.04 2.86 -8.20
CA LEU A 67 5.47 4.00 -8.93
C LEU A 67 6.35 4.46 -10.09
N LYS A 68 7.68 4.42 -9.92
CA LYS A 68 8.62 4.73 -11.01
C LYS A 68 8.53 3.71 -12.14
N ALA A 69 8.42 2.42 -11.82
CA ALA A 69 8.30 1.38 -12.81
C ALA A 69 6.94 1.45 -13.52
N THR A 70 5.84 1.67 -12.79
CA THR A 70 4.52 1.92 -13.37
C THR A 70 4.51 3.12 -14.31
N TYR A 71 5.14 4.23 -13.91
CA TYR A 71 5.29 5.41 -14.75
C TYR A 71 6.01 5.08 -16.07
N ASN A 72 7.07 4.27 -16.03
CA ASN A 72 7.80 3.88 -17.24
C ASN A 72 6.96 2.98 -18.15
N ILE A 73 6.26 1.97 -17.60
CA ILE A 73 5.38 1.08 -18.37
C ILE A 73 4.25 1.88 -19.03
N ASN A 74 3.63 2.80 -18.32
CA ASN A 74 2.52 3.60 -18.85
C ASN A 74 2.95 4.58 -19.95
N ARG A 75 4.26 4.82 -20.11
CA ARG A 75 4.82 5.62 -21.22
C ARG A 75 5.12 4.79 -22.46
N GLU A 76 5.18 3.47 -22.34
CA GLU A 76 5.26 2.59 -23.50
C GLU A 76 3.89 2.59 -24.19
N THR A 77 3.86 2.67 -25.53
CA THR A 77 2.62 2.81 -26.32
C THR A 77 1.70 1.58 -26.28
N GLN A 78 2.07 0.56 -25.52
CA GLN A 78 1.33 -0.68 -25.38
C GLN A 78 1.17 -0.98 -23.88
N THR A 79 -0.08 -0.97 -23.42
CA THR A 79 -0.40 -1.36 -22.03
C THR A 79 0.05 -2.81 -21.81
N ASN A 80 1.07 -3.00 -20.98
CA ASN A 80 1.63 -4.31 -20.68
C ASN A 80 1.06 -4.83 -19.34
N ALA A 81 -0.10 -5.49 -19.43
CA ALA A 81 -0.79 -6.03 -18.25
C ALA A 81 0.07 -7.06 -17.49
N GLU A 82 0.86 -7.87 -18.20
CA GLU A 82 1.79 -8.83 -17.59
C GLU A 82 2.89 -8.12 -16.79
N ALA A 83 3.45 -7.04 -17.34
CA ALA A 83 4.45 -6.25 -16.64
C ALA A 83 3.86 -5.55 -15.41
N MET A 84 2.62 -5.07 -15.48
CA MET A 84 1.90 -4.50 -14.33
C MET A 84 1.66 -5.55 -13.23
N GLN A 85 1.19 -6.75 -13.59
CA GLN A 85 1.02 -7.85 -12.63
C GLN A 85 2.34 -8.25 -11.98
N LYS A 86 3.43 -8.27 -12.76
CA LYS A 86 4.77 -8.54 -12.22
C LYS A 86 5.19 -7.48 -11.22
N LEU A 87 4.99 -6.19 -11.52
CA LEU A 87 5.30 -5.10 -10.59
C LEU A 87 4.50 -5.18 -9.29
N ASP A 88 3.21 -5.54 -9.37
CA ASP A 88 2.40 -5.76 -8.19
C ASP A 88 2.94 -6.90 -7.32
N SER A 89 3.34 -8.01 -7.96
CA SER A 89 3.96 -9.14 -7.27
C SER A 89 5.31 -8.76 -6.63
N ASP A 90 6.16 -8.02 -7.34
CA ASP A 90 7.46 -7.56 -6.84
C ASP A 90 7.30 -6.63 -5.63
N LEU A 91 6.31 -5.72 -5.67
CA LEU A 91 5.96 -4.87 -4.53
C LEU A 91 5.49 -5.71 -3.33
N ASP A 92 4.59 -6.66 -3.56
CA ASP A 92 4.07 -7.52 -2.49
C ASP A 92 5.16 -8.40 -1.87
N ASN A 93 6.07 -8.96 -2.68
CA ASN A 93 7.22 -9.75 -2.20
C ASN A 93 8.16 -8.88 -1.36
N THR A 94 8.48 -7.67 -1.83
CA THR A 94 9.32 -6.72 -1.07
C THR A 94 8.70 -6.39 0.28
N LEU A 95 7.39 -6.11 0.31
CA LEU A 95 6.69 -5.79 1.55
C LEU A 95 6.55 -7.00 2.47
N LYS A 96 6.43 -8.21 1.92
CA LYS A 96 6.40 -9.47 2.69
C LYS A 96 7.71 -9.73 3.41
N GLU A 97 8.85 -9.41 2.81
CA GLU A 97 10.17 -9.54 3.42
C GLU A 97 10.42 -8.47 4.48
N LEU A 98 9.91 -7.25 4.24
CA LEU A 98 10.06 -6.12 5.14
C LEU A 98 9.18 -6.22 6.40
N LEU A 99 7.97 -6.74 6.26
CA LEU A 99 6.95 -6.77 7.30
C LEU A 99 6.92 -8.14 8.00
N SER A 100 6.48 -8.16 9.27
CA SER A 100 6.17 -9.43 9.93
C SER A 100 4.95 -10.09 9.26
N LYS A 101 4.77 -11.39 9.49
CA LYS A 101 3.62 -12.14 8.94
C LYS A 101 2.27 -11.49 9.29
N GLU A 102 2.11 -11.00 10.52
CA GLU A 102 0.91 -10.30 10.97
C GLU A 102 0.73 -8.96 10.25
N GLN A 103 1.81 -8.16 10.20
CA GLN A 103 1.83 -6.86 9.53
C GLN A 103 1.49 -6.99 8.03
N PHE A 104 2.09 -7.98 7.35
CA PHE A 104 1.84 -8.23 5.93
C PHE A 104 0.42 -8.75 5.69
N SER A 105 -0.09 -9.64 6.56
CA SER A 105 -1.48 -10.10 6.46
C SER A 105 -2.49 -8.96 6.61
N PHE A 106 -2.24 -8.02 7.54
CA PHE A 106 -3.04 -6.81 7.66
C PHE A 106 -2.94 -5.95 6.41
N TYR A 107 -1.73 -5.73 5.89
CA TYR A 107 -1.50 -4.96 4.68
C TYR A 107 -2.32 -5.50 3.49
N LEU A 108 -2.27 -6.81 3.23
CA LEU A 108 -3.04 -7.42 2.14
C LEU A 108 -4.54 -7.17 2.30
N LYS A 109 -5.07 -7.33 3.51
CA LYS A 109 -6.49 -7.10 3.81
C LYS A 109 -6.91 -5.63 3.69
N ALA A 110 -6.04 -4.70 4.07
CA ALA A 110 -6.37 -3.28 4.11
C ALA A 110 -6.15 -2.56 2.77
N PHE A 111 -5.21 -3.05 1.95
CA PHE A 111 -4.73 -2.31 0.78
C PHE A 111 -4.72 -3.10 -0.54
N ARG A 112 -4.88 -4.43 -0.49
CA ARG A 112 -4.88 -5.31 -1.68
C ARG A 112 -6.19 -6.09 -1.86
N ALA A 113 -7.17 -5.93 -0.97
CA ALA A 113 -8.37 -6.78 -0.93
C ALA A 113 -9.32 -6.71 -2.14
N GLU A 114 -9.11 -5.78 -3.07
CA GLU A 114 -9.85 -5.73 -4.34
C GLU A 114 -9.12 -6.40 -5.52
N ALA A 115 -7.84 -6.75 -5.39
CA ALA A 115 -7.04 -7.35 -6.47
C ALA A 115 -7.08 -8.89 -6.53
N TYR A 116 -7.68 -9.56 -5.53
CA TYR A 116 -7.74 -11.03 -5.40
C TYR A 116 -9.18 -11.56 -5.25
N LYS A 117 -10.17 -10.87 -5.82
CA LYS A 117 -11.55 -11.38 -5.92
C LYS A 117 -11.84 -11.92 -7.32
#